data_AF-A0AAP5H573-F1
#
_entry.id   AF-A0AAP5H573-F1
#
_cell.length_a   1.000
_cell.length_b   1.000
_cell.length_c   1.000
_cell.angle_alpha   90.00
_cell.angle_beta   90.00
_cell.angle_gamma   90.00
#
_symmetry.space_group_name_H-M   'P 1'
#
loop_
_entity.id
_entity.type
_entity.pdbx_description
1 polymer ?
#
loop_
_entity_poly.entity_id
_entity_poly.type
_entity_poly.pdbx_seq_one_letter_code
_entity_poly.pdbx_strand_id
1 'polypeptide(L)' 'MAIKGQRFKPYPEKIKNEAIRLHTVEGWTYRKINEYLGIHDPGQMKRWMRKYREQGEFGLMDQRGRRIKYLD' A
#
# COMPACT_ATOMS: atom_id res chain seq x y z
N MET A 1 -4.56 -19.80 -1.37
CA MET A 1 -6.02 -19.91 -1.25
C MET A 1 -6.48 -18.98 -0.14
N ALA A 2 -7.52 -18.18 -0.36
CA ALA A 2 -8.11 -17.38 0.71
C ALA A 2 -9.01 -18.28 1.56
N ILE A 3 -8.84 -18.26 2.88
CA ILE A 3 -9.64 -19.09 3.79
C ILE A 3 -10.96 -18.39 4.06
N LYS A 4 -12.09 -19.11 3.93
CA LYS A 4 -13.42 -18.56 4.20
C LYS A 4 -13.48 -18.06 5.65
N GLY A 5 -13.78 -16.76 5.84
CA GLY A 5 -13.80 -16.10 7.15
C GLY A 5 -12.51 -15.34 7.51
N GLN A 6 -11.45 -15.42 6.70
CA GLN A 6 -10.24 -14.62 6.90
C GLN A 6 -10.54 -13.13 6.72
N ARG A 7 -10.36 -12.35 7.79
CA ARG A 7 -10.46 -10.89 7.74
C ARG A 7 -9.09 -10.30 7.46
N PHE A 8 -8.94 -9.65 6.30
CA PHE A 8 -7.76 -8.85 6.01
C PHE A 8 -7.89 -7.51 6.72
N LYS A 9 -6.93 -7.18 7.60
CA LYS A 9 -6.84 -5.84 8.17
C LYS A 9 -6.29 -4.90 7.08
N PRO A 10 -7.08 -3.94 6.57
CA PRO A 10 -6.55 -2.98 5.61
C PRO A 10 -5.54 -2.09 6.31
N TYR A 11 -4.38 -1.88 5.67
CA TYR A 11 -3.46 -0.84 6.12
C TYR A 11 -4.03 0.53 5.76
N PRO A 12 -4.08 1.49 6.71
CA PRO A 12 -4.51 2.84 6.43
C PRO A 12 -3.60 3.50 5.37
N GLU A 13 -4.17 4.40 4.58
CA GLU A 13 -3.46 5.11 3.50
C GLU A 13 -2.22 5.86 4.01
N LYS A 14 -2.30 6.42 5.24
CA LYS A 14 -1.18 7.08 5.91
C LYS A 14 0.07 6.19 5.99
N ILE A 15 -0.09 4.93 6.39
CA ILE A 15 1.03 3.97 6.49
C ILE A 15 1.61 3.66 5.11
N LYS A 16 0.76 3.57 4.07
CA LYS A 16 1.21 3.33 2.70
C LYS A 16 2.05 4.50 2.19
N ASN A 17 1.59 5.73 2.38
CA ASN A 17 2.29 6.93 1.92
C ASN A 17 3.60 7.12 2.68
N GLU A 18 3.59 6.89 3.99
CA GLU A 18 4.80 6.95 4.81
C GLU A 18 5.85 5.93 4.35
N ALA A 19 5.44 4.70 4.06
CA ALA A 19 6.33 3.67 3.53
C ALA A 19 7.02 4.10 2.23
N ILE A 20 6.28 4.75 1.32
CA ILE A 20 6.84 5.23 0.05
C ILE A 20 7.76 6.42 0.28
N ARG A 21 7.38 7.37 1.14
CA ARG A 21 8.23 8.51 1.51
C ARG A 21 9.57 8.03 2.07
N LEU A 22 9.57 7.07 2.99
CA LEU A 22 10.78 6.47 3.56
C LEU A 22 11.66 5.80 2.48
N HIS A 23 11.06 5.19 1.47
CA HIS A 23 11.83 4.59 0.39
C HIS A 23 12.39 5.64 -0.58
N THR A 24 11.59 6.61 -0.99
CA THR A 24 11.95 7.58 -2.04
C THR A 24 12.82 8.72 -1.52
N VAL A 25 12.56 9.22 -0.31
CA VAL A 25 13.28 10.36 0.28
C VAL A 25 14.49 9.88 1.08
N GLU A 26 14.29 8.92 1.99
CA GLU A 26 15.35 8.45 2.89
C GLU A 26 16.17 7.30 2.30
N GLY A 27 15.73 6.70 1.19
CA GLY A 27 16.43 5.58 0.53
C GLY A 27 16.38 4.27 1.32
N TRP A 28 15.42 4.10 2.23
CA TRP A 28 15.37 2.90 3.08
C TRP A 28 15.03 1.64 2.28
N THR A 29 15.59 0.50 2.70
CA THR A 29 15.24 -0.80 2.11
C THR A 29 13.85 -1.25 2.54
N TYR A 30 13.19 -2.05 1.72
CA TYR A 30 11.85 -2.58 2.03
C TYR A 30 11.81 -3.34 3.36
N ARG A 31 12.88 -4.07 3.69
CA ARG A 31 12.98 -4.79 4.96
C ARG A 31 12.95 -3.82 6.15
N LYS A 32 13.77 -2.76 6.11
CA LYS A 32 13.83 -1.75 7.16
C LYS A 32 12.49 -1.04 7.35
N ILE A 33 11.81 -0.71 6.24
CA ILE A 33 10.48 -0.09 6.26
C ILE A 33 9.44 -1.03 6.87
N ASN A 34 9.47 -2.33 6.52
CA ASN A 34 8.55 -3.31 7.07
C ASN A 34 8.74 -3.50 8.57
N GLU A 35 10.00 -3.56 9.04
CA GLU A 35 10.32 -3.64 10.47
C GLU A 35 9.86 -2.37 11.21
N TYR A 36 10.08 -1.18 10.62
CA TYR A 36 9.67 0.09 11.21
C TYR A 36 8.15 0.27 11.29
N LEU A 37 7.41 -0.09 10.23
CA LEU A 37 5.95 0.06 10.16
C LEU A 37 5.18 -1.15 10.68
N GLY A 38 5.86 -2.20 11.15
CA GLY A 38 5.23 -3.44 11.62
C GLY A 38 4.51 -4.22 10.52
N ILE A 39 4.96 -4.11 9.27
CA ILE A 39 4.36 -4.81 8.12
C ILE A 39 4.91 -6.23 8.07
N HIS A 40 4.05 -7.20 8.39
CA HIS A 40 4.45 -8.62 8.39
C HIS A 40 4.61 -9.24 6.99
N ASP A 41 3.97 -8.69 5.96
CA ASP A 41 4.05 -9.24 4.60
C ASP A 41 5.12 -8.51 3.76
N PRO A 42 6.29 -9.14 3.49
CA PRO A 42 7.35 -8.53 2.70
C PRO A 42 6.95 -8.26 1.24
N GLY A 43 5.91 -8.94 0.73
CA GLY A 43 5.37 -8.72 -0.60
C GLY A 43 4.47 -7.48 -0.70
N GLN A 44 4.01 -6.91 0.42
CA GLN A 44 3.16 -5.71 0.38
C GLN A 44 3.88 -4.49 -0.16
N MET A 45 5.12 -4.26 0.29
CA MET A 45 5.86 -3.08 -0.13
C MET A 45 6.13 -3.08 -1.64
N LYS A 46 6.41 -4.26 -2.23
CA LYS A 46 6.54 -4.42 -3.68
C LYS A 46 5.25 -4.05 -4.42
N ARG A 47 4.10 -4.47 -3.90
CA ARG A 47 2.79 -4.15 -4.48
C ARG A 47 2.47 -2.65 -4.40
N TRP A 48 2.76 -2.01 -3.26
CA TRP A 48 2.56 -0.58 -3.09
C TRP A 48 3.47 0.23 -4.01
N MET A 49 4.77 -0.10 -4.06
CA MET A 49 5.71 0.56 -4.96
C MET A 49 5.34 0.42 -6.43
N ARG A 50 4.86 -0.76 -6.85
CA ARG A 50 4.38 -0.95 -8.22
C ARG A 50 3.22 -0.01 -8.54
N LYS A 51 2.19 0.02 -7.68
CA LYS A 51 1.03 0.90 -7.88
C LYS A 51 1.40 2.37 -7.85
N TYR A 52 2.34 2.76 -7.00
CA TYR A 52 2.83 4.12 -6.93
C TYR A 52 3.61 4.53 -8.18
N ARG A 53 4.38 3.63 -8.78
CA ARG A 53 5.04 3.90 -10.07
C ARG A 53 4.04 4.03 -11.22
N GLU A 54 2.93 3.29 -11.19
CA GLU A 54 1.91 3.31 -12.23
C GLU A 54 0.94 4.50 -12.11
N GLN A 55 0.54 4.89 -10.89
CA GLN A 55 -0.55 5.84 -10.64
C GLN A 55 -0.23 6.91 -9.57
N GLY A 56 1.01 6.97 -9.09
CA GLY A 56 1.39 7.86 -7.99
C GLY A 56 0.66 7.53 -6.69
N GLU A 57 0.42 8.55 -5.86
CA GLU A 57 -0.31 8.39 -4.59
C GLU A 57 -1.73 7.85 -4.78
N PHE A 58 -2.37 8.14 -5.92
CA PHE A 58 -3.73 7.67 -6.22
C PHE A 58 -3.82 6.14 -6.28
N GLY A 59 -2.74 5.47 -6.69
CA GLY A 59 -2.67 4.00 -6.72
C GLY A 59 -2.66 3.35 -5.32
N LEU A 60 -2.34 4.10 -4.27
CA LEU A 60 -2.30 3.60 -2.89
C LEU A 60 -3.64 3.77 -2.16
N MET A 61 -4.49 4.66 -2.66
CA MET A 61 -5.83 4.87 -2.12
C MET A 61 -6.68 3.61 -2.24
N ASP A 62 -7.52 3.36 -1.22
CA ASP A 62 -8.45 2.24 -1.27
C ASP A 62 -9.65 2.60 -2.17
N GLN A 63 -9.73 1.96 -3.34
CA GLN A 63 -10.80 2.14 -4.32
C GLN A 63 -12.01 1.23 -4.07
N ARG A 64 -11.95 0.31 -3.09
CA ARG A 64 -13.05 -0.62 -2.80
C ARG A 64 -14.29 0.15 -2.34
N GLY A 65 -15.39 0.02 -3.07
CA GLY A 65 -16.66 0.68 -2.78
C GLY A 65 -16.84 2.08 -3.39
N ARG A 66 -15.83 2.64 -4.05
CA ARG A 66 -15.99 3.88 -4.82
C ARG A 66 -16.59 3.54 -6.19
N ARG A 67 -17.92 3.68 -6.35
CA ARG A 67 -18.54 3.77 -7.69
C ARG A 67 -17.94 5.01 -8.35
N ILE A 68 -17.05 4.82 -9.32
CA ILE A 68 -16.64 5.91 -10.20
C ILE A 68 -17.88 6.23 -11.05
N LYS A 69 -18.69 7.20 -10.61
CA LYS A 69 -19.60 7.89 -11.52
C LYS A 69 -18.70 8.73 -12.41
N TYR A 70 -18.37 8.22 -13.58
CA TYR A 70 -17.98 9.08 -14.69
C TYR A 70 -19.22 9.94 -14.98
N LEU A 71 -19.14 11.24 -14.65
CA LEU A 71 -19.98 12.21 -15.34
C LEU A 71 -19.36 12.35 -16.74
N ASP A 72 -20.07 11.82 -17.72
CA ASP A 72 -20.07 12.35 -19.09
C ASP A 72 -21.44 13.01 -19.29
#